data_AF-A0A496WB43-F1
#
_entry.id   AF-A0A496WB43-F1
#
_cell.length_a   1.000
_cell.length_b   1.000
_cell.length_c   1.000
_cell.angle_alpha   90.00
_cell.angle_beta   90.00
_cell.angle_gamma   90.00
#
_symmetry.space_group_name_H-M   'P 1'
#
loop_
_entity.id
_entity.type
_entity.pdbx_description
1 polymer ?
#
loop_
_entity_poly.entity_id
_entity_poly.type
_entity_poly.pdbx_seq_one_letter_code
_entity_poly.pdbx_strand_id
1 'polypeptide(L)'
;MFEYTLLYFFCNRLIRQNIYFNPGMRESEAYRARIKLSHKKLLDQRFPMLPDVGMDFTWTGYICLSQNGSPGFGQIAPNVYTSVCQNAVGVTKGTIGGLLAADMACNQDNELIADMQSLGTPNSVPPRPFLDLGVRAKFAWEIWKARAEA
;
A
#
# COMPACT_ATOMS: atom_id res chain seq x y z
N MET A 1 2.85 0.04 -10.42
CA MET A 1 1.88 0.41 -9.37
C MET A 1 1.24 -0.88 -8.88
N PHE A 2 0.93 -0.96 -7.59
CA PHE A 2 0.33 -2.15 -7.00
C PHE A 2 -1.14 -1.87 -6.72
N GLU A 3 -1.99 -2.82 -7.02
CA GLU A 3 -3.39 -2.75 -6.62
C GLU A 3 -3.54 -3.47 -5.28
N TYR A 4 -4.27 -2.84 -4.38
CA TYR A 4 -4.60 -3.38 -3.07
C TYR A 4 -6.10 -3.35 -2.89
N THR A 5 -6.63 -4.34 -2.18
CA THR A 5 -8.04 -4.32 -1.82
C THR A 5 -8.19 -4.01 -0.34
N LEU A 6 -9.02 -3.01 -0.05
CA LEU A 6 -9.37 -2.64 1.30
C LEU A 6 -10.82 -3.08 1.58
N LEU A 7 -11.05 -3.56 2.79
CA LEU A 7 -12.34 -4.08 3.24
C LEU A 7 -12.94 -3.14 4.27
N TYR A 8 -14.22 -2.85 4.10
CA TYR A 8 -15.05 -2.30 5.17
C TYR A 8 -15.72 -3.49 5.85
N PHE A 9 -15.60 -3.59 7.16
CA PHE A 9 -16.49 -4.41 7.95
C PHE A 9 -17.43 -3.50 8.75
N PHE A 10 -18.70 -3.90 8.80
CA PHE A 10 -19.64 -3.51 9.84
C PHE A 10 -18.93 -3.64 11.21
N CYS A 11 -19.08 -2.64 12.10
CA CYS A 11 -18.34 -2.45 13.36
C CYS A 11 -16.90 -1.88 13.28
N ASN A 12 -16.63 -0.82 12.49
CA ASN A 12 -15.39 -0.01 12.55
C ASN A 12 -14.05 -0.78 12.40
N ARG A 13 -14.06 -1.97 11.79
CA ARG A 13 -12.84 -2.77 11.57
C ARG A 13 -12.42 -2.69 10.12
N LEU A 14 -11.19 -2.27 9.90
CA LEU A 14 -10.56 -2.26 8.58
C LEU A 14 -9.73 -3.54 8.45
N ILE A 15 -10.08 -4.36 7.48
CA ILE A 15 -9.24 -5.49 7.06
C ILE A 15 -8.67 -5.09 5.70
N ARG A 16 -7.38 -5.34 5.50
CA ARG A 16 -6.75 -5.23 4.18
C ARG A 16 -6.42 -6.63 3.74
N GLN A 17 -6.86 -7.02 2.55
CA GLN A 17 -6.52 -8.30 1.97
C GLN A 17 -5.95 -8.10 0.58
N ASN A 18 -4.89 -8.86 0.31
CA ASN A 18 -4.26 -9.02 -0.98
C ASN A 18 -3.65 -7.73 -1.58
N ILE A 19 -2.41 -7.86 -2.02
CA ILE A 19 -1.72 -6.87 -2.85
C ILE A 19 -1.23 -7.63 -4.07
N TYR A 20 -1.53 -7.12 -5.26
CA TYR A 20 -1.06 -7.73 -6.49
C TYR A 20 -0.60 -6.68 -7.49
N PHE A 21 0.19 -7.13 -8.47
CA PHE A 21 0.75 -6.26 -9.47
C PHE A 21 -0.24 -6.04 -10.61
N ASN A 22 -0.81 -4.83 -10.67
CA ASN A 22 -1.64 -4.37 -11.79
C ASN A 22 -1.02 -3.14 -12.47
N PRO A 23 -0.18 -3.33 -13.50
CA PRO A 23 0.39 -2.21 -14.24
C PRO A 23 -0.63 -1.42 -15.05
N GLY A 24 -1.80 -2.00 -15.37
CA GLY A 24 -2.83 -1.39 -16.21
C GLY A 24 -3.76 -0.44 -15.44
N MET A 25 -3.73 -0.46 -14.10
CA MET A 25 -4.56 0.36 -13.21
C MET A 25 -6.05 0.38 -13.59
N ARG A 26 -6.55 -0.78 -14.02
CA ARG A 26 -7.92 -0.96 -14.47
C ARG A 26 -8.43 -2.28 -13.97
N GLU A 27 -9.60 -2.26 -13.36
CA GLU A 27 -10.30 -3.47 -12.94
C GLU A 27 -11.77 -3.43 -13.29
N SER A 28 -12.32 -4.61 -13.56
CA SER A 28 -13.72 -4.80 -13.89
C SER A 28 -14.60 -4.92 -12.65
N GLU A 29 -15.90 -4.66 -12.80
CA GLU A 29 -16.87 -4.92 -11.73
C GLU A 29 -16.94 -6.40 -11.37
N ALA A 30 -16.81 -7.28 -12.36
CA ALA A 30 -16.75 -8.73 -12.16
C ALA A 30 -15.55 -9.13 -11.28
N TYR A 31 -14.40 -8.48 -11.45
CA TYR A 31 -13.24 -8.68 -10.58
C TYR A 31 -13.56 -8.25 -9.14
N ARG A 32 -14.10 -7.04 -8.95
CA ARG A 32 -14.50 -6.54 -7.62
C ARG A 32 -15.51 -7.45 -6.92
N ALA A 33 -16.48 -8.01 -7.65
CA ALA A 33 -17.45 -8.96 -7.11
C ALA A 33 -16.79 -10.26 -6.64
N ARG A 34 -15.83 -10.81 -7.40
CA ARG A 34 -15.06 -12.00 -6.98
C ARG A 34 -14.25 -11.73 -5.72
N ILE A 35 -13.63 -10.56 -5.63
CA ILE A 35 -12.86 -10.17 -4.45
C ILE A 35 -13.75 -10.04 -3.21
N LYS A 36 -14.99 -9.53 -3.35
CA LYS A 36 -15.98 -9.52 -2.25
C LYS A 36 -16.20 -10.92 -1.64
N LEU A 37 -16.30 -11.95 -2.49
CA LEU A 37 -16.49 -13.33 -2.04
C LEU A 37 -15.25 -13.87 -1.33
N SER A 38 -14.06 -13.64 -1.89
CA SER A 38 -12.79 -14.03 -1.28
C SER A 38 -12.59 -13.38 0.10
N HIS A 39 -12.96 -12.11 0.22
CA HIS A 39 -12.93 -11.37 1.46
C HIS A 39 -13.82 -11.97 2.55
N LYS A 40 -15.08 -12.29 2.24
CA LYS A 40 -15.98 -12.96 3.17
C LYS A 40 -15.43 -14.31 3.60
N LYS A 41 -14.95 -15.11 2.65
CA LYS A 41 -14.34 -16.41 2.93
C LYS A 41 -13.17 -16.30 3.92
N LEU A 42 -12.25 -15.35 3.71
CA LEU A 42 -11.11 -15.14 4.60
C LEU A 42 -11.52 -14.62 5.98
N LEU A 43 -12.53 -13.76 6.05
CA LEU A 43 -13.09 -13.34 7.34
C LEU A 43 -13.60 -14.55 8.11
N ASP A 44 -14.44 -15.38 7.49
CA ASP A 44 -15.07 -16.52 8.14
C ASP A 44 -14.04 -17.56 8.60
N GLN A 45 -13.00 -17.77 7.80
CA GLN A 45 -11.87 -18.63 8.15
C GLN A 45 -11.08 -18.08 9.35
N ARG A 46 -10.86 -16.76 9.42
CA ARG A 46 -10.07 -16.14 10.48
C ARG A 46 -10.86 -15.93 11.77
N PHE A 47 -12.15 -15.69 11.66
CA PHE A 47 -13.06 -15.39 12.77
C PHE A 47 -14.29 -16.31 12.76
N PRO A 48 -14.09 -17.63 12.95
CA PRO A 48 -15.19 -18.60 12.90
C PRO A 48 -16.26 -18.37 13.99
N MET A 49 -15.93 -17.62 15.04
CA MET A 49 -16.85 -17.22 16.10
C MET A 49 -17.82 -16.09 15.71
N LEU A 50 -17.72 -15.53 14.50
CA LEU A 50 -18.51 -14.40 14.01
C LEU A 50 -19.28 -14.74 12.71
N PRO A 51 -20.12 -15.80 12.68
CA PRO A 51 -20.74 -16.29 11.44
C PRO A 51 -21.71 -15.29 10.80
N ASP A 52 -22.37 -14.46 11.61
CA ASP A 52 -23.39 -13.51 11.17
C ASP A 52 -22.80 -12.17 10.67
N VAL A 53 -21.48 -12.00 10.74
CA VAL A 53 -20.83 -10.77 10.27
C VAL A 53 -20.80 -10.76 8.73
N GLY A 54 -21.62 -9.87 8.15
CA GLY A 54 -21.69 -9.62 6.71
C GLY A 54 -20.57 -8.74 6.16
N MET A 55 -20.59 -8.54 4.84
CA MET A 55 -19.73 -7.59 4.13
C MET A 55 -20.56 -6.58 3.34
N ASP A 56 -20.73 -5.39 3.92
CA ASP A 56 -21.52 -4.32 3.31
C ASP A 56 -20.78 -3.69 2.13
N PHE A 57 -19.50 -3.37 2.33
CA PHE A 57 -18.68 -2.67 1.34
C PHE A 57 -17.35 -3.36 1.06
N THR A 58 -16.93 -3.28 -0.19
CA THR A 58 -15.60 -3.74 -0.64
C THR A 58 -15.09 -2.73 -1.65
N TRP A 59 -13.80 -2.42 -1.62
CA TRP A 59 -13.21 -1.52 -2.60
C TRP A 59 -11.79 -1.91 -2.94
N THR A 60 -11.42 -1.75 -4.20
CA THR A 60 -10.02 -1.84 -4.63
C THR A 60 -9.43 -0.43 -4.75
N GLY A 61 -8.12 -0.34 -4.67
CA GLY A 61 -7.40 0.92 -4.85
C GLY A 61 -5.96 0.66 -5.28
N TYR A 62 -5.25 1.73 -5.57
CA TYR A 62 -3.85 1.66 -6.00
C TYR A 62 -2.90 2.20 -4.94
N ILE A 63 -1.83 1.45 -4.68
CA ILE A 63 -0.73 1.85 -3.81
C ILE A 63 0.56 1.94 -4.62
N CYS A 64 1.40 2.87 -4.20
CA CYS A 64 2.77 2.97 -4.64
C CYS A 64 3.66 2.23 -3.64
N LEU A 65 4.51 1.34 -4.15
CA LEU A 65 5.54 0.65 -3.39
C LEU A 65 6.90 0.92 -4.05
N SER A 66 7.92 1.16 -3.23
CA SER A 66 9.32 1.17 -3.63
C SER A 66 9.94 -0.21 -3.37
N GLN A 67 10.96 -0.57 -4.16
CA GLN A 67 11.63 -1.85 -4.01
C GLN A 67 12.34 -2.01 -2.65
N ASN A 68 12.90 -0.92 -2.13
CA ASN A 68 13.63 -0.87 -0.87
C ASN A 68 12.75 -0.47 0.34
N GLY A 69 11.46 -0.18 0.14
CA GLY A 69 10.57 0.23 1.22
C GLY A 69 10.78 1.68 1.72
N SER A 70 11.68 2.44 1.08
CA SER A 70 11.90 3.86 1.37
C SER A 70 10.76 4.73 0.83
N PRO A 71 10.35 5.79 1.55
CA PRO A 71 9.40 6.77 1.04
C PRO A 71 10.04 7.68 -0.01
N GLY A 72 9.23 8.34 -0.83
CA GLY A 72 9.67 9.49 -1.62
C GLY A 72 9.39 10.76 -0.82
N PHE A 73 10.37 11.19 -0.01
CA PHE A 73 10.23 12.36 0.85
C PHE A 73 11.39 13.33 0.69
N GLY A 74 11.09 14.62 0.74
CA GLY A 74 12.08 15.70 0.71
C GLY A 74 11.90 16.68 -0.45
N GLN A 75 12.85 17.62 -0.55
CA GLN A 75 12.90 18.62 -1.61
C GLN A 75 13.53 18.02 -2.88
N ILE A 76 12.80 18.02 -3.99
CA ILE A 76 13.26 17.46 -5.26
C ILE A 76 13.66 18.53 -6.28
N ALA A 77 13.25 19.78 -6.06
CA ALA A 77 13.62 20.94 -6.86
C ALA A 77 13.41 22.22 -6.02
N PRO A 78 13.89 23.40 -6.46
CA PRO A 78 13.62 24.67 -5.78
C PRO A 78 12.11 24.85 -5.57
N ASN A 79 11.69 25.03 -4.32
CA ASN A 79 10.28 25.16 -3.91
C ASN A 79 9.37 23.96 -4.27
N VAL A 80 9.93 22.77 -4.51
CA VAL A 80 9.15 21.54 -4.77
C VAL A 80 9.50 20.49 -3.73
N TYR A 81 8.52 20.17 -2.88
CA TYR A 81 8.63 19.22 -1.78
C TYR A 81 7.70 18.02 -2.02
N THR A 82 8.12 16.85 -1.56
CA THR A 82 7.41 15.60 -1.81
C THR A 82 7.10 14.84 -0.54
N SER A 83 5.92 14.22 -0.53
CA SER A 83 5.56 13.13 0.37
C SER A 83 4.77 12.10 -0.42
N VAL A 84 5.47 11.12 -0.99
CA VAL A 84 4.92 10.10 -1.88
C VAL A 84 5.46 8.72 -1.52
N CYS A 85 4.89 7.67 -2.13
CA CYS A 85 5.37 6.30 -1.98
C CYS A 85 5.42 5.82 -0.50
N GLN A 86 4.31 5.93 0.22
CA GLN A 86 4.23 5.57 1.64
C GLN A 86 4.19 4.06 1.90
N ASN A 87 4.47 3.21 0.90
CA ASN A 87 4.57 1.75 1.02
C ASN A 87 3.38 1.08 1.72
N ALA A 88 2.16 1.43 1.30
CA ALA A 88 0.90 0.95 1.86
C ALA A 88 0.64 1.32 3.34
N VAL A 89 1.32 2.34 3.87
CA VAL A 89 1.10 2.92 5.21
C VAL A 89 0.68 4.39 5.11
N GLY A 90 -0.12 4.70 4.09
CA GLY A 90 -0.41 6.06 3.63
C GLY A 90 -1.12 6.96 4.64
N VAL A 91 -1.98 6.41 5.51
CA VAL A 91 -2.66 7.22 6.54
C VAL A 91 -1.61 7.80 7.49
N THR A 92 -0.82 6.95 8.14
CA THR A 92 0.16 7.42 9.12
C THR A 92 1.31 8.19 8.45
N LYS A 93 1.98 7.58 7.45
CA LYS A 93 3.15 8.19 6.80
C LYS A 93 2.80 9.39 5.94
N GLY A 94 1.61 9.42 5.35
CA GLY A 94 1.13 10.56 4.56
C GLY A 94 0.77 11.75 5.43
N THR A 95 0.11 11.53 6.58
CA THR A 95 -0.19 12.62 7.53
C THR A 95 1.09 13.27 8.04
N ILE A 96 2.02 12.50 8.60
CA ILE A 96 3.27 13.08 9.11
C ILE A 96 4.14 13.63 7.97
N GLY A 97 4.27 12.90 6.86
CA GLY A 97 5.07 13.35 5.73
C GLY A 97 4.53 14.62 5.07
N GLY A 98 3.22 14.83 5.07
CA GLY A 98 2.60 16.07 4.59
C GLY A 98 2.91 17.26 5.50
N LEU A 99 2.81 17.06 6.82
CA LEU A 99 3.21 18.06 7.82
C LEU A 99 4.67 18.46 7.64
N LEU A 100 5.57 17.48 7.61
CA LEU A 100 7.01 17.72 7.51
C LEU A 100 7.38 18.38 6.17
N ALA A 101 6.71 18.04 5.08
CA ALA A 101 6.92 18.71 3.79
C ALA A 101 6.46 20.18 3.84
N ALA A 102 5.38 20.49 4.58
CA ALA A 102 4.93 21.87 4.78
C ALA A 102 5.90 22.66 5.68
N ASP A 103 6.42 22.04 6.75
CA ASP A 103 7.44 22.64 7.62
C ASP A 103 8.71 22.98 6.82
N MET A 104 9.19 22.05 5.99
CA MET A 104 10.31 22.29 5.07
C MET A 104 10.04 23.45 4.10
N ALA A 105 8.82 23.56 3.58
CA ALA A 105 8.44 24.64 2.66
C ALA A 105 8.34 26.00 3.35
N CYS A 106 8.03 26.02 4.65
CA CYS A 106 7.89 27.23 5.46
C CYS A 106 9.19 27.60 6.21
N ASN A 107 10.29 26.86 6.01
CA ASN A 107 11.52 26.97 6.78
C ASN A 107 11.31 26.84 8.30
N GLN A 108 10.37 25.98 8.71
CA GLN A 108 10.16 25.61 10.11
C GLN A 108 11.10 24.47 10.48
N ASP A 109 11.72 24.56 11.64
CA ASP A 109 12.58 23.49 12.16
C ASP A 109 11.73 22.38 12.80
N ASN A 110 12.02 21.13 12.45
CA ASN A 110 11.32 19.96 12.95
C ASN A 110 12.26 18.75 12.89
N GLU A 111 12.61 18.21 14.05
CA GLU A 111 13.57 17.09 14.20
C GLU A 111 13.15 15.84 13.40
N LEU A 112 11.85 15.63 13.21
CA LEU A 112 11.32 14.48 12.46
C LEU A 112 11.59 14.57 10.95
N ILE A 113 11.97 15.75 10.43
CA ILE A 113 12.39 15.89 9.03
C ILE A 113 13.63 15.03 8.77
N ALA A 114 14.61 15.10 9.67
CA ALA A 114 15.85 14.32 9.57
C ALA A 114 15.56 12.81 9.68
N ASP A 115 14.69 12.41 10.61
CA ASP A 115 14.26 11.02 10.76
C ASP A 115 13.58 10.50 9.48
N MET A 116 12.66 11.27 8.89
CA MET A 116 11.98 10.89 7.66
C MET A 116 12.95 10.79 6.47
N GLN A 117 13.93 11.70 6.38
CA GLN A 117 14.98 11.65 5.35
C GLN A 117 15.92 10.44 5.54
N SER A 118 16.19 10.04 6.79
CA SER A 118 17.04 8.88 7.10
C SER A 118 16.48 7.54 6.58
N LEU A 119 15.16 7.49 6.30
CA LEU A 119 14.52 6.33 5.67
C LEU A 119 14.97 6.09 4.22
N GLY A 120 15.73 7.03 3.64
CA GLY A 120 16.30 6.94 2.31
C GLY A 120 15.30 7.32 1.22
N THR A 121 15.69 7.08 -0.03
CA THR A 121 14.89 7.39 -1.23
C THR A 121 14.58 6.13 -2.04
N PRO A 122 13.53 6.11 -2.87
CA PRO A 122 13.19 4.94 -3.67
C PRO A 122 14.29 4.61 -4.69
N ASN A 123 14.70 3.34 -4.74
CA ASN A 123 15.65 2.88 -5.75
C ASN A 123 15.05 2.92 -7.16
N SER A 124 15.91 3.20 -8.15
CA SER A 124 15.57 3.02 -9.56
C SER A 124 15.25 1.55 -9.86
N VAL A 125 14.24 1.35 -10.68
CA VAL A 125 13.80 0.01 -11.12
C VAL A 125 14.27 -0.27 -12.54
N PRO A 126 14.51 -1.55 -12.92
CA PRO A 126 14.89 -1.90 -14.27
C PRO A 126 13.75 -1.56 -15.27
N PRO A 127 14.06 -1.37 -16.57
CA PRO A 127 13.04 -1.15 -17.58
C PRO A 127 12.17 -2.40 -17.80
N ARG A 128 10.99 -2.20 -18.39
CA ARG A 128 10.15 -3.32 -18.85
C ARG A 128 10.82 -4.04 -20.02
N PRO A 129 10.72 -5.37 -20.12
CA PRO A 129 9.85 -6.27 -19.35
C PRO A 129 10.46 -6.84 -18.05
N PHE A 130 11.73 -6.56 -17.74
CA PHE A 130 12.42 -7.15 -16.58
C PHE A 130 11.77 -6.79 -15.25
N LEU A 131 11.26 -5.56 -15.14
CA LEU A 131 10.45 -5.14 -13.98
C LEU A 131 9.26 -6.06 -13.74
N ASP A 132 8.47 -6.33 -14.78
CA ASP A 132 7.21 -7.08 -14.66
C ASP A 132 7.50 -8.53 -14.25
N LEU A 133 8.56 -9.12 -14.78
CA LEU A 133 9.04 -10.46 -14.38
C LEU A 133 9.54 -10.47 -12.94
N GLY A 134 10.38 -9.50 -12.56
CA GLY A 134 10.95 -9.39 -11.22
C GLY A 134 9.89 -9.21 -10.15
N VAL A 135 8.89 -8.37 -10.39
CA VAL A 135 7.77 -8.16 -9.46
C VAL A 135 6.96 -9.44 -9.30
N ARG A 136 6.60 -10.12 -10.40
CA ARG A 136 5.84 -11.38 -10.32
C ARG A 136 6.61 -12.47 -9.56
N ALA A 137 7.90 -12.62 -9.83
CA ALA A 137 8.75 -13.58 -9.14
C ALA A 137 8.86 -13.26 -7.64
N LYS A 138 9.08 -11.99 -7.29
CA LYS A 138 9.15 -11.54 -5.89
C LYS A 138 7.84 -11.80 -5.15
N PHE A 139 6.69 -11.47 -5.72
CA PHE A 139 5.39 -11.72 -5.10
C PHE A 139 5.12 -13.21 -4.92
N ALA A 140 5.42 -14.03 -5.94
CA ALA A 140 5.29 -15.49 -5.83
C ALA A 140 6.17 -16.05 -4.69
N TRP A 141 7.40 -15.53 -4.56
CA TRP A 141 8.30 -15.90 -3.48
C TRP A 141 7.78 -15.50 -2.10
N GLU A 142 7.29 -14.26 -1.93
CA GLU A 142 6.74 -13.80 -0.65
C GLU A 142 5.50 -14.59 -0.25
N ILE A 143 4.58 -14.86 -1.20
CA ILE A 143 3.41 -15.71 -0.95
C ILE A 143 3.84 -17.12 -0.55
N TRP A 144 4.82 -17.69 -1.25
CA TRP A 144 5.35 -19.01 -0.91
C TRP A 144 5.98 -19.01 0.49
N LYS A 145 6.74 -17.98 0.86
CA LYS A 145 7.34 -17.84 2.19
C LYS A 145 6.27 -17.70 3.30
N ALA A 146 5.20 -16.95 3.02
CA ALA A 146 4.10 -16.72 3.94
C ALA A 146 3.09 -17.89 4.03
N ARG A 147 3.28 -18.97 3.27
CA ARG A 147 2.33 -20.11 3.23
C ARG A 147 2.07 -20.79 4.57
N ALA A 148 3.00 -20.65 5.53
CA ALA A 148 2.86 -21.21 6.87
C ALA A 148 1.95 -20.35 7.78
N GLU A 149 1.64 -19.12 7.38
CA GLU A 149 0.76 -18.18 8.10
C GLU A 149 -0.67 -18.14 7.50
N ALA A 150 -0.91 -18.88 6.42
CA ALA A 150 -2.14 -18.90 5.66
C ALA A 150 -3.15 -19.95 6.16
#